data_AF-F4PQ41-F1
#
_entry.id   AF-F4PQ41-F1
#
_cell.length_a   1.000
_cell.length_b   1.000
_cell.length_c   1.000
_cell.angle_alpha   90.00
_cell.angle_beta   90.00
_cell.angle_gamma   90.00
#
_symmetry.space_group_name_H-M   'P 1'
#
loop_
_entity.id
_entity.type
_entity.pdbx_description
1 polymer ?
#
loop_
_entity_poly.entity_id
_entity_poly.type
_entity_poly.pdbx_seq_one_letter_code
_entity_poly.pdbx_strand_id
1 'polypeptide(L)'
;MHPFLMIYLSIYSIYKEMATNDDNEPDTTIPQFEETTTTTTTTTTNQDNDDNDNIDIPPPQPQQPQQPNKQEQKMKLDFLYDIKVQTREYTKLKDTVYGHMESLRSEDQVLTELINEKNALTVEYRQHEQALNDIVKDLNTVDKLIQDRRMEKVNIQKQIDVLQEGQLSKQRQKVNEMRSSVGLEPLPSIEIERDKLQSSYLTKRLHEEIQNKAAAAAAAATASSSLSSSSSSLQPPTKKRPGRPPKNKPLQ
;
A
#
# COMPACT_ATOMS: atom_id res chain seq x y z
N MET A 1 -1.60 -17.84 -25.42
CA MET A 1 -2.34 -16.71 -24.81
C MET A 1 -1.70 -16.38 -23.48
N HIS A 2 -1.36 -15.11 -23.25
CA HIS A 2 -0.62 -14.70 -22.05
C HIS A 2 -1.53 -14.70 -20.81
N PRO A 3 -1.09 -15.25 -19.65
CA PRO A 3 -1.89 -15.32 -18.43
C PRO A 3 -2.29 -13.93 -17.89
N PHE A 4 -1.48 -12.91 -18.17
CA PHE A 4 -1.79 -11.52 -17.82
C PHE A 4 -3.03 -10.97 -18.55
N LEU A 5 -3.30 -11.42 -19.78
CA LEU A 5 -4.45 -10.97 -20.55
C LEU A 5 -5.77 -11.53 -19.97
N MET A 6 -5.72 -12.75 -19.41
CA MET A 6 -6.88 -13.39 -18.78
C MET A 6 -7.26 -12.70 -17.46
N ILE A 7 -6.26 -12.31 -16.66
CA ILE A 7 -6.50 -11.57 -15.41
C ILE A 7 -7.09 -10.19 -15.71
N TYR A 8 -6.55 -9.49 -16.72
CA TYR A 8 -7.05 -8.17 -17.10
C TYR A 8 -8.50 -8.22 -17.58
N LEU A 9 -8.86 -9.22 -18.38
CA LEU A 9 -10.24 -9.43 -18.84
C LEU A 9 -11.18 -9.80 -17.69
N SER A 10 -10.72 -10.63 -16.73
CA SER A 10 -11.51 -10.99 -15.55
C SER A 10 -11.80 -9.79 -14.65
N ILE A 11 -10.81 -8.93 -14.40
CA ILE A 11 -10.99 -7.71 -13.61
C ILE A 11 -11.94 -6.75 -14.33
N TYR A 12 -11.76 -6.58 -15.65
CA TYR A 12 -12.62 -5.70 -16.44
C TYR A 12 -14.09 -6.14 -16.45
N SER A 13 -14.36 -7.45 -16.49
CA SER A 13 -15.71 -8.00 -16.39
C SER A 13 -16.38 -7.69 -15.04
N ILE A 14 -15.63 -7.82 -13.93
CA ILE A 14 -16.15 -7.54 -12.57
C ILE A 14 -16.50 -6.06 -12.42
N TYR A 15 -15.63 -5.15 -12.88
CA TYR A 15 -15.90 -3.71 -12.82
C TYR A 15 -17.11 -3.30 -13.67
N LYS A 16 -17.30 -3.94 -14.82
CA LYS A 16 -18.44 -3.68 -15.70
C LYS A 16 -19.77 -4.13 -15.09
N GLU A 17 -19.77 -5.22 -14.32
CA GLU A 17 -20.95 -5.75 -13.63
C GLU A 17 -21.32 -4.93 -12.39
N MET A 18 -20.33 -4.35 -11.70
CA MET A 18 -20.56 -3.43 -10.59
C MET A 18 -21.10 -2.06 -11.04
N ALA A 19 -20.66 -1.56 -12.20
CA ALA A 19 -21.10 -0.27 -12.73
C ALA A 19 -22.56 -0.24 -13.24
N THR A 20 -23.21 -1.40 -13.39
CA THR A 20 -24.61 -1.50 -13.86
C THR A 20 -25.63 -1.66 -12.73
N ASN A 21 -25.20 -1.73 -11.47
CA ASN A 21 -26.07 -1.96 -10.31
C ASN A 21 -26.29 -0.70 -9.45
N ASP A 22 -26.02 0.49 -9.99
CA ASP A 22 -25.91 1.77 -9.25
C ASP A 22 -27.25 2.51 -9.04
N ASP A 23 -28.35 1.76 -8.81
CA ASP A 23 -29.68 2.33 -8.47
C ASP A 23 -30.17 1.94 -7.07
N ASN A 24 -29.33 1.33 -6.22
CA ASN A 24 -29.70 1.06 -4.82
C ASN A 24 -28.84 1.88 -3.85
N GLU A 25 -29.39 3.00 -3.40
CA GLU A 25 -28.91 3.73 -2.23
C GLU A 25 -28.88 2.79 -1.00
N PRO A 26 -27.75 2.72 -0.26
CA PRO A 26 -27.74 2.03 1.02
C PRO A 26 -28.40 2.91 2.11
N ASP A 27 -29.62 2.54 2.47
CA ASP A 27 -30.34 3.00 3.67
C ASP A 27 -29.44 2.85 4.91
N THR A 28 -28.97 3.98 5.42
CA THR A 28 -28.15 4.04 6.64
C THR A 28 -29.06 4.13 7.85
N THR A 29 -29.79 3.06 8.13
CA THR A 29 -30.54 2.91 9.38
C THR A 29 -29.64 2.26 10.44
N ILE A 30 -29.14 3.08 11.35
CA ILE A 30 -28.39 2.69 12.55
C ILE A 30 -29.38 2.08 13.57
N PRO A 31 -29.22 0.83 14.03
CA PRO A 31 -30.05 0.33 15.11
C PRO A 31 -29.55 0.87 16.47
N GLN A 32 -30.42 1.61 17.15
CA GLN A 32 -30.29 1.96 18.57
C GLN A 32 -30.31 0.67 19.41
N PHE A 33 -29.28 0.47 20.25
CA PHE A 33 -29.30 -0.53 21.31
C PHE A 33 -30.14 0.00 22.48
N GLU A 34 -31.28 -0.63 22.75
CA GLU A 34 -32.05 -0.44 23.97
C GLU A 34 -31.43 -1.26 25.12
N GLU A 35 -31.00 -0.57 26.18
CA GLU A 35 -30.64 -1.18 27.45
C GLU A 35 -31.91 -1.65 28.18
N THR A 36 -32.11 -2.96 28.26
CA THR A 36 -33.14 -3.56 29.13
C THR A 36 -32.48 -4.08 30.41
N THR A 37 -32.49 -3.25 31.45
CA THR A 37 -32.23 -3.69 32.83
C THR A 37 -33.55 -4.20 33.43
N THR A 38 -33.68 -5.52 33.58
CA THR A 38 -34.84 -6.11 34.27
C THR A 38 -34.56 -6.19 35.77
N THR A 39 -35.15 -5.25 36.49
CA THR A 39 -35.39 -5.28 37.93
C THR A 39 -36.35 -6.41 38.28
N THR A 40 -36.07 -7.22 39.31
CA THR A 40 -37.13 -7.94 40.03
C THR A 40 -36.92 -7.81 41.52
N THR A 41 -37.75 -6.96 42.09
CA THR A 41 -38.04 -6.71 43.50
C THR A 41 -39.04 -7.74 44.00
N THR A 42 -38.88 -8.27 45.22
CA THR A 42 -39.92 -8.31 46.30
C THR A 42 -39.34 -9.04 47.53
N THR A 43 -39.15 -8.43 48.70
CA THR A 43 -40.07 -7.87 49.73
C THR A 43 -40.71 -8.93 50.63
N THR A 44 -40.69 -8.62 51.94
CA THR A 44 -41.69 -8.95 52.99
C THR A 44 -41.21 -9.96 54.03
N THR A 45 -41.36 -9.83 55.36
CA THR A 45 -41.58 -8.76 56.37
C THR A 45 -42.05 -9.49 57.65
N ASN A 46 -41.65 -8.95 58.82
CA ASN A 46 -42.24 -9.09 60.16
C ASN A 46 -42.16 -10.44 60.93
N GLN A 47 -41.82 -10.51 62.22
CA GLN A 47 -42.19 -9.81 63.48
C GLN A 47 -43.13 -10.71 64.29
N ASP A 48 -42.76 -11.00 65.54
CA ASP A 48 -43.63 -11.02 66.74
C ASP A 48 -43.14 -12.00 67.84
N ASN A 49 -42.68 -11.38 68.93
CA ASN A 49 -43.07 -11.50 70.35
C ASN A 49 -43.69 -12.77 70.97
N ASP A 50 -43.39 -12.83 72.29
CA ASP A 50 -44.17 -13.30 73.46
C ASP A 50 -44.03 -14.75 73.97
N ASP A 51 -43.32 -14.82 75.10
CA ASP A 51 -43.74 -15.30 76.42
C ASP A 51 -44.77 -16.44 76.60
N ASN A 52 -44.33 -17.36 77.47
CA ASN A 52 -45.08 -18.18 78.43
C ASN A 52 -46.00 -19.30 77.89
N ASP A 53 -45.63 -20.56 78.18
CA ASP A 53 -46.32 -21.29 79.23
C ASP A 53 -45.65 -22.64 79.56
N ASN A 54 -45.56 -22.86 80.86
CA ASN A 54 -45.16 -24.07 81.54
C ASN A 54 -46.16 -25.20 81.23
N ILE A 55 -45.79 -26.14 80.37
CA ILE A 55 -46.54 -27.39 80.17
C ILE A 55 -45.60 -28.56 80.43
N ASP A 56 -45.99 -29.34 81.43
CA ASP A 56 -45.41 -30.57 81.94
C ASP A 56 -45.10 -31.56 80.79
N ILE A 57 -43.80 -31.77 80.51
CA ILE A 57 -43.35 -32.70 79.47
C ILE A 57 -43.17 -34.08 80.12
N PRO A 58 -44.00 -35.09 79.77
CA PRO A 58 -43.77 -36.46 80.21
C PRO A 58 -42.43 -36.97 79.65
N PRO A 59 -41.75 -37.90 80.34
CA PRO A 59 -40.39 -38.31 80.00
C PRO A 59 -40.28 -38.73 78.53
N PRO A 60 -39.17 -38.40 77.84
CA PRO A 60 -39.02 -38.67 76.42
C PRO A 60 -39.14 -40.18 76.23
N GLN A 61 -40.25 -40.61 75.64
CA GLN A 61 -40.30 -41.94 75.05
C GLN A 61 -39.19 -41.99 74.00
N PRO A 62 -38.36 -43.05 73.96
CA PRO A 62 -37.38 -43.19 72.90
C PRO A 62 -38.15 -43.19 71.57
N GLN A 63 -38.09 -42.07 70.84
CA GLN A 63 -38.53 -42.02 69.46
C GLN A 63 -37.64 -43.01 68.73
N GLN A 64 -38.21 -44.18 68.44
CA GLN A 64 -37.65 -45.06 67.43
C GLN A 64 -37.36 -44.21 66.19
N PRO A 65 -36.18 -44.32 65.58
CA PRO A 65 -35.91 -43.61 64.34
C PRO A 65 -37.03 -43.96 63.36
N GLN A 66 -37.90 -42.99 63.06
CA GLN A 66 -38.90 -43.15 62.01
C GLN A 66 -38.11 -43.46 60.75
N GLN A 67 -38.13 -44.73 60.33
CA GLN A 67 -37.51 -45.12 59.08
C GLN A 67 -38.18 -44.28 57.99
N PRO A 68 -37.42 -43.52 57.19
CA PRO A 68 -38.01 -42.66 56.20
C PRO A 68 -38.93 -43.49 55.30
N ASN A 69 -40.13 -42.97 55.01
CA ASN A 69 -41.11 -43.67 54.19
C ASN A 69 -40.40 -44.11 52.89
N LYS A 70 -40.37 -45.43 52.60
CA LYS A 70 -39.66 -45.99 51.43
C LYS A 70 -40.05 -45.30 50.12
N GLN A 71 -41.28 -44.79 50.04
CA GLN A 71 -41.77 -44.03 48.89
C GLN A 71 -41.09 -42.66 48.76
N GLU A 72 -40.86 -41.97 49.87
CA GLU A 72 -40.14 -40.69 49.90
C GLU A 72 -38.65 -40.88 49.54
N GLN A 73 -38.03 -41.97 50.02
CA GLN A 73 -36.66 -42.31 49.63
C GLN A 73 -36.54 -42.59 48.13
N LYS A 74 -37.51 -43.30 47.55
CA LYS A 74 -37.56 -43.56 46.11
C LYS A 74 -37.70 -42.26 45.30
N MET A 75 -38.63 -41.37 45.69
CA MET A 75 -38.79 -40.07 45.02
C MET A 75 -37.52 -39.22 45.08
N LYS A 76 -36.81 -39.22 46.22
CA LYS A 76 -35.52 -38.53 46.36
C LYS A 76 -34.46 -39.13 45.44
N LEU A 77 -34.42 -40.45 45.29
CA LEU A 77 -33.50 -41.15 44.37
C LEU A 77 -33.79 -40.79 42.91
N ASP A 78 -35.07 -40.78 42.51
CA ASP A 78 -35.49 -40.39 41.15
C ASP A 78 -35.11 -38.92 40.87
N PHE A 79 -35.34 -38.01 41.82
CA PHE A 79 -34.94 -36.61 41.70
C PHE A 79 -33.42 -36.40 41.61
N LEU A 80 -32.63 -37.15 42.39
CA LEU A 80 -31.16 -37.11 42.29
C LEU A 80 -30.65 -37.64 40.94
N TYR A 81 -31.34 -38.63 40.37
CA TYR A 81 -31.05 -39.11 39.02
C TYR A 81 -31.31 -38.02 37.98
N ASP A 82 -32.45 -37.33 38.07
CA ASP A 82 -32.78 -36.22 37.17
C ASP A 82 -31.78 -35.06 37.28
N ILE A 83 -31.38 -34.70 38.50
CA ILE A 83 -30.30 -33.71 38.72
C ILE A 83 -29.03 -34.14 37.98
N LYS A 84 -28.63 -35.41 38.09
CA LYS A 84 -27.42 -35.92 37.45
C LYS A 84 -27.52 -35.86 35.92
N VAL A 85 -28.68 -36.15 35.34
CA VAL A 85 -28.92 -36.03 33.90
C VAL A 85 -28.83 -34.57 33.47
N GLN A 86 -29.54 -33.66 34.15
CA GLN A 86 -29.50 -32.23 33.85
C GLN A 86 -28.11 -31.63 34.03
N THR A 87 -27.35 -32.05 35.05
CA THR A 87 -25.96 -31.62 35.26
C THR A 87 -25.05 -32.02 34.10
N ARG A 88 -25.26 -33.21 33.52
CA ARG A 88 -24.51 -33.66 32.34
C ARG A 88 -24.85 -32.83 31.11
N GLU A 89 -26.13 -32.58 30.86
CA GLU A 89 -26.56 -31.74 29.72
C GLU A 89 -26.08 -30.30 29.88
N TYR A 90 -26.17 -29.72 31.07
CA TYR A 90 -25.60 -28.41 31.38
C TYR A 90 -24.09 -28.37 31.10
N THR A 91 -23.35 -29.40 31.51
CA THR A 91 -21.90 -29.45 31.27
C THR A 91 -21.59 -29.49 29.78
N LYS A 92 -22.29 -30.31 28.99
CA LYS A 92 -22.15 -30.34 27.53
C LYS A 92 -22.45 -28.98 26.91
N LEU A 93 -23.55 -28.35 27.30
CA LEU A 93 -23.96 -27.05 26.75
C LEU A 93 -22.94 -25.96 27.11
N LYS A 94 -22.44 -25.97 28.34
CA LYS A 94 -21.39 -25.06 28.80
C LYS A 94 -20.11 -25.21 27.96
N ASP A 95 -19.67 -26.43 27.71
CA ASP A 95 -18.47 -26.70 26.91
C ASP A 95 -18.66 -26.24 25.45
N THR A 96 -19.87 -26.45 24.89
CA THR A 96 -20.25 -25.92 23.56
C THR A 96 -20.22 -24.39 23.53
N VAL A 97 -20.77 -23.73 24.55
CA VAL A 97 -20.74 -22.26 24.65
C VAL A 97 -19.31 -21.75 24.70
N TYR A 98 -18.43 -22.37 25.49
CA TYR A 98 -17.02 -21.98 25.52
C TYR A 98 -16.32 -22.20 24.18
N GLY A 99 -16.62 -23.30 23.48
CA GLY A 99 -16.11 -23.52 22.13
C GLY A 99 -16.55 -22.44 21.14
N HIS A 100 -17.82 -22.03 21.18
CA HIS A 100 -18.32 -20.94 20.34
C HIS A 100 -17.73 -19.59 20.70
N MET A 101 -17.54 -19.29 22.00
CA MET A 101 -16.90 -18.03 22.44
C MET A 101 -15.46 -17.93 21.94
N GLU A 102 -14.68 -19.02 22.01
CA GLU A 102 -13.31 -19.02 21.51
C GLU A 102 -13.26 -18.89 19.99
N SER A 103 -14.13 -19.61 19.29
CA SER A 103 -14.26 -19.47 17.83
C SER A 103 -14.62 -18.04 17.43
N LEU A 104 -15.59 -17.42 18.11
CA LEU A 104 -15.98 -16.03 17.86
C LEU A 104 -14.80 -15.08 18.06
N ARG A 105 -14.06 -15.24 19.15
CA ARG A 105 -12.86 -14.44 19.43
C ARG A 105 -11.80 -14.59 18.33
N SER A 106 -11.58 -15.80 17.84
CA SER A 106 -10.63 -16.03 16.75
C SER A 106 -11.08 -15.38 15.43
N GLU A 107 -12.37 -15.45 15.11
CA GLU A 107 -12.93 -14.82 13.91
C GLU A 107 -12.87 -13.29 14.02
N ASP A 108 -13.15 -12.70 15.19
CA ASP A 108 -13.02 -11.26 15.42
C ASP A 108 -11.58 -10.77 15.22
N GLN A 109 -10.60 -11.58 15.64
CA GLN A 109 -9.19 -11.28 15.40
C GLN A 109 -8.86 -11.29 13.92
N VAL A 110 -9.26 -12.35 13.19
CA VAL A 110 -9.04 -12.45 11.74
C VAL A 110 -9.73 -11.30 11.01
N LEU A 111 -10.96 -10.96 11.38
CA LEU A 111 -11.70 -9.84 10.81
C LEU A 111 -10.95 -8.52 11.02
N THR A 112 -10.41 -8.30 12.22
CA THR A 112 -9.62 -7.11 12.52
C THR A 112 -8.35 -7.04 11.67
N GLU A 113 -7.65 -8.16 11.50
CA GLU A 113 -6.47 -8.26 10.64
C GLU A 113 -6.80 -7.93 9.17
N LEU A 114 -7.90 -8.48 8.65
CA LEU A 114 -8.37 -8.21 7.28
C LEU A 114 -8.78 -6.74 7.08
N ILE A 115 -9.43 -6.12 8.06
CA ILE A 115 -9.78 -4.70 8.01
C ILE A 115 -8.51 -3.84 7.95
N ASN A 116 -7.51 -4.17 8.77
CA ASN A 116 -6.24 -3.46 8.78
C ASN A 116 -5.50 -3.61 7.45
N GLU A 117 -5.45 -4.81 6.89
CA GLU A 117 -4.83 -5.07 5.58
C GLU A 117 -5.57 -4.32 4.46
N LYS A 118 -6.90 -4.36 4.43
CA LYS A 118 -7.71 -3.58 3.49
C LYS A 118 -7.38 -2.08 3.56
N ASN A 119 -7.28 -1.54 4.78
CA ASN A 119 -6.96 -0.12 4.97
C ASN A 119 -5.55 0.21 4.48
N ALA A 120 -4.56 -0.65 4.75
CA ALA A 120 -3.21 -0.49 4.25
C ALA A 120 -3.17 -0.50 2.71
N LEU A 121 -3.82 -1.47 2.07
CA LEU A 121 -3.93 -1.57 0.61
C LEU A 121 -4.64 -0.35 0.01
N THR A 122 -5.66 0.18 0.68
CA THR A 122 -6.37 1.40 0.24
C THR A 122 -5.45 2.62 0.27
N VAL A 123 -4.58 2.73 1.28
CA VAL A 123 -3.58 3.81 1.37
C VAL A 123 -2.54 3.67 0.25
N GLU A 124 -2.01 2.47 0.02
CA GLU A 124 -1.05 2.22 -1.06
C GLU A 124 -1.65 2.52 -2.43
N TYR A 125 -2.90 2.09 -2.68
CA TYR A 125 -3.63 2.39 -3.90
C TYR A 125 -3.70 3.90 -4.16
N ARG A 126 -4.08 4.69 -3.15
CA ARG A 126 -4.16 6.16 -3.27
C ARG A 126 -2.80 6.79 -3.55
N GLN A 127 -1.73 6.28 -2.95
CA GLN A 127 -0.37 6.76 -3.22
C GLN A 127 0.04 6.50 -4.67
N HIS A 128 -0.26 5.30 -5.19
CA HIS A 128 0.00 4.97 -6.59
C HIS A 128 -0.85 5.79 -7.56
N GLU A 129 -2.11 6.03 -7.25
CA GLU A 129 -2.99 6.90 -8.01
C GLU A 129 -2.46 8.35 -8.06
N GLN A 130 -1.99 8.88 -6.93
CA GLN A 130 -1.35 10.20 -6.90
C GLN A 130 -0.08 10.24 -7.76
N ALA A 131 0.79 9.24 -7.64
CA ALA A 131 2.00 9.15 -8.45
C ALA A 131 1.68 9.09 -9.95
N LEU A 132 0.64 8.36 -10.35
CA LEU A 132 0.19 8.29 -11.73
C LEU A 132 -0.30 9.65 -12.22
N ASN A 133 -1.09 10.36 -11.41
CA ASN A 133 -1.56 11.70 -11.72
C ASN A 133 -0.42 12.70 -11.91
N ASP A 134 0.64 12.60 -11.09
CA ASP A 134 1.82 13.46 -11.24
C ASP A 134 2.60 13.13 -12.52
N ILE A 135 2.77 11.85 -12.86
CA ILE A 135 3.36 11.43 -14.15
C ILE A 135 2.57 12.00 -15.33
N VAL A 136 1.23 11.99 -15.26
CA VAL A 136 0.38 12.56 -16.32
C VAL A 136 0.58 14.07 -16.45
N LYS A 137 0.73 14.81 -15.34
CA LYS A 137 1.05 16.25 -15.37
C LYS A 137 2.41 16.51 -15.99
N ASP A 138 3.41 15.72 -15.64
CA ASP A 138 4.76 15.83 -16.20
C ASP A 138 4.75 15.56 -17.70
N LEU A 139 4.04 14.52 -18.14
CA LEU A 139 3.88 14.19 -19.56
C LEU A 139 3.25 15.35 -20.33
N ASN A 140 2.17 15.94 -19.82
CA ASN A 140 1.54 17.11 -20.42
C ASN A 140 2.48 18.32 -20.50
N THR A 141 3.34 18.49 -19.49
CA THR A 141 4.35 19.56 -19.47
C THR A 141 5.42 19.33 -20.54
N VAL A 142 5.89 18.09 -20.67
CA VAL A 142 6.85 17.71 -21.72
C VAL A 142 6.24 17.88 -23.11
N ASP A 143 4.98 17.50 -23.32
CA ASP A 143 4.31 17.66 -24.61
C ASP A 143 4.17 19.13 -25.02
N LYS A 144 3.81 20.01 -24.07
CA LYS A 144 3.83 21.47 -24.30
C LYS A 144 5.21 21.97 -24.68
N LEU A 145 6.24 21.55 -23.94
CA LEU A 145 7.62 21.95 -24.24
C LEU A 145 8.06 21.46 -25.64
N ILE A 146 7.69 20.23 -26.02
CA ILE A 146 7.97 19.70 -27.36
C ILE A 146 7.27 20.56 -28.42
N GLN A 147 6.01 20.94 -28.20
CA GLN A 147 5.27 21.79 -29.12
C GLN A 147 5.93 23.17 -29.27
N ASP A 148 6.29 23.81 -28.15
CA ASP A 148 6.96 25.11 -28.13
C ASP A 148 8.29 25.06 -28.89
N ARG A 149 9.11 24.03 -28.65
CA ARG A 149 10.39 23.85 -29.33
C ARG A 149 10.23 23.53 -30.81
N ARG A 150 9.17 22.82 -31.21
CA ARG A 150 8.85 22.61 -32.63
C ARG A 150 8.50 23.93 -33.31
N MET A 151 7.67 24.76 -32.68
CA MET A 151 7.32 26.09 -33.22
C MET A 151 8.55 27.00 -33.31
N GLU A 152 9.38 27.03 -32.27
CA GLU A 152 10.62 27.79 -32.24
C GLU A 152 11.58 27.34 -33.35
N LYS A 153 11.76 26.02 -33.53
CA LYS A 153 12.57 25.47 -34.63
C LYS A 153 12.07 25.93 -35.99
N VAL A 154 10.76 25.88 -36.24
CA VAL A 154 10.17 26.32 -37.51
C VAL A 154 10.40 27.81 -37.72
N ASN A 155 10.25 28.63 -36.67
CA ASN A 155 10.50 30.07 -36.74
C ASN A 155 11.97 30.38 -37.05
N ILE A 156 12.91 29.72 -36.36
CA ILE A 156 14.36 29.88 -36.61
C ILE A 156 14.70 29.46 -38.04
N GLN A 157 14.16 28.32 -38.51
CA GLN A 157 14.40 27.87 -39.88
C GLN A 157 13.92 28.91 -40.89
N LYS A 158 12.71 29.45 -40.71
CA LYS A 158 12.19 30.51 -41.58
C LYS A 158 13.08 31.77 -41.56
N GLN A 159 13.61 32.15 -40.40
CA GLN A 159 14.54 33.28 -40.31
C GLN A 159 15.85 33.01 -41.04
N ILE A 160 16.40 31.80 -40.91
CA ILE A 160 17.60 31.37 -41.66
C ILE A 160 17.35 31.47 -43.15
N ASP A 161 16.24 30.92 -43.64
CA ASP A 161 15.92 30.91 -45.07
C ASP A 161 15.80 32.34 -45.62
N VAL A 162 15.12 33.24 -44.91
CA VAL A 162 14.99 34.66 -45.29
C VAL A 162 16.35 35.37 -45.33
N LEU A 163 17.22 35.11 -44.36
CA LEU A 163 18.55 35.72 -44.31
C LEU A 163 19.45 35.17 -45.43
N GLN A 164 19.43 33.86 -45.64
CA GLN A 164 20.30 33.16 -46.60
C GLN A 164 19.90 33.50 -48.05
N GLU A 165 18.63 33.38 -48.40
CA GLU A 165 18.14 33.65 -49.76
C GLU A 165 18.02 35.15 -50.04
N GLY A 166 17.65 35.94 -49.03
CA GLY A 166 17.37 37.36 -49.21
C GLY A 166 18.61 38.23 -49.08
N GLN A 167 19.11 38.40 -47.85
CA GLN A 167 20.13 39.41 -47.54
C GLN A 167 21.53 38.93 -47.89
N LEU A 168 21.88 37.72 -47.46
CA LEU A 168 23.22 37.16 -47.61
C LEU A 168 23.56 36.92 -49.09
N SER A 169 22.65 36.29 -49.84
CA SER A 169 22.86 36.02 -51.27
C SER A 169 23.15 37.31 -52.05
N LYS A 170 22.33 38.34 -51.87
CA LYS A 170 22.51 39.66 -52.51
C LYS A 170 23.83 40.32 -52.11
N GLN A 171 24.16 40.30 -50.82
CA GLN A 171 25.39 40.92 -50.33
C GLN A 171 26.63 40.17 -50.83
N ARG A 172 26.59 38.83 -50.85
CA ARG A 172 27.67 37.99 -51.39
C ARG A 172 27.89 38.25 -52.88
N GLN A 173 26.82 38.38 -53.66
CA GLN A 173 26.93 38.74 -55.07
C GLN A 173 27.62 40.09 -55.24
N LYS A 174 27.16 41.13 -54.53
CA LYS A 174 27.75 42.47 -54.58
C LYS A 174 29.24 42.47 -54.21
N VAL A 175 29.63 41.73 -53.16
CA VAL A 175 31.03 41.62 -52.75
C VAL A 175 31.86 40.84 -53.78
N ASN A 176 31.33 39.78 -54.36
CA ASN A 176 32.03 39.03 -55.40
C ASN A 176 32.25 39.86 -56.67
N GLU A 177 31.28 40.70 -57.06
CA GLU A 177 31.45 41.67 -58.16
C GLU A 177 32.58 42.68 -57.85
N MET A 178 32.63 43.23 -56.64
CA MET A 178 33.72 44.12 -56.21
C MET A 178 35.08 43.41 -56.12
N ARG A 179 35.12 42.14 -55.71
CA ARG A 179 36.36 41.34 -55.65
C ARG A 179 36.87 41.03 -57.05
N SER A 180 35.97 40.69 -57.96
CA SER A 180 36.29 40.44 -59.37
C SER A 180 36.89 41.68 -60.04
N SER A 181 36.38 42.88 -59.75
CA SER A 181 36.92 44.13 -60.34
C SER A 181 38.36 44.46 -59.91
N VAL A 182 38.83 43.90 -58.81
CA VAL A 182 40.22 44.02 -58.33
C VAL A 182 41.05 42.73 -58.52
N GLY A 183 40.51 41.73 -59.23
CA GLY A 183 41.21 40.47 -59.52
C GLY A 183 41.31 39.49 -58.35
N LEU A 184 40.46 39.62 -57.32
CA LEU A 184 40.41 38.70 -56.18
C LEU A 184 39.42 37.55 -56.42
N GLU A 185 39.74 36.37 -55.89
CA GLU A 185 38.84 35.21 -55.94
C GLU A 185 37.52 35.44 -55.19
N PRO A 186 36.42 34.83 -55.64
CA PRO A 186 35.11 34.95 -55.00
C PRO A 186 35.08 34.32 -53.60
N LEU A 187 34.18 34.81 -52.76
CA LEU A 187 33.99 34.28 -51.41
C LEU A 187 33.44 32.84 -51.45
N PRO A 188 33.91 31.98 -50.53
CA PRO A 188 33.41 30.61 -50.38
C PRO A 188 31.91 30.61 -50.08
N SER A 189 31.25 29.49 -50.37
CA SER A 189 29.83 29.35 -50.06
C SER A 189 29.63 29.13 -48.56
N ILE A 190 28.45 29.50 -48.05
CA ILE A 190 28.17 29.37 -46.62
C ILE A 190 28.08 27.90 -46.19
N GLU A 191 27.74 26.99 -47.11
CA GLU A 191 27.73 25.55 -46.86
C GLU A 191 29.16 25.03 -46.60
N ILE A 192 30.15 25.51 -47.36
CA ILE A 192 31.55 25.15 -47.18
C ILE A 192 32.07 25.66 -45.83
N GLU A 193 31.73 26.91 -45.48
CA GLU A 193 32.10 27.47 -44.17
C GLU A 193 31.41 26.74 -43.01
N ARG A 194 30.13 26.40 -43.16
CA ARG A 194 29.36 25.61 -42.19
C ARG A 194 30.01 24.25 -41.96
N ASP A 195 30.37 23.53 -43.01
CA ASP A 195 30.97 22.20 -42.89
C ASP A 195 32.33 22.26 -42.19
N LYS A 196 33.12 23.31 -42.45
CA LYS A 196 34.39 23.57 -41.74
C LYS A 196 34.15 23.86 -40.27
N LEU A 197 33.16 24.70 -39.94
CA LEU A 197 32.77 25.01 -38.55
C LEU A 197 32.27 23.77 -37.81
N GLN A 198 31.42 22.96 -38.44
CA GLN A 198 30.91 21.72 -37.86
C GLN A 198 32.03 20.71 -37.60
N SER A 199 32.95 20.55 -38.55
CA SER A 199 34.12 19.68 -38.40
C SER A 199 35.02 20.15 -37.26
N SER A 200 35.25 21.47 -37.15
CA SER A 200 36.01 22.08 -36.06
C SER A 200 35.34 21.85 -34.70
N TYR A 201 34.01 22.05 -34.61
CA TYR A 201 33.24 21.79 -33.40
C TYR A 201 33.32 20.34 -32.95
N LEU A 202 33.12 19.38 -33.87
CA LEU A 202 33.19 17.95 -33.57
C LEU A 202 34.60 17.56 -33.10
N THR A 203 35.64 18.08 -33.76
CA THR A 203 37.04 17.84 -33.37
C THR A 203 37.32 18.39 -31.98
N LYS A 204 36.84 19.59 -31.68
CA LYS A 204 36.98 20.21 -30.35
C LYS A 204 36.28 19.38 -29.28
N ARG A 205 35.03 18.98 -29.52
CA ARG A 205 34.26 18.15 -28.59
C ARG A 205 34.91 16.79 -28.34
N LEU A 206 35.43 16.15 -29.39
CA LEU A 206 36.17 14.90 -29.26
C LEU A 206 37.42 15.08 -28.40
N HIS A 207 38.17 16.17 -28.62
CA HIS A 207 39.36 16.48 -27.84
C HIS A 207 39.02 16.72 -26.35
N GLU A 208 37.96 17.47 -26.07
CA GLU A 208 37.45 17.69 -24.70
C GLU A 208 37.04 16.38 -24.03
N GLU A 209 36.36 15.48 -24.75
CA GLU A 209 35.97 14.18 -24.20
C GLU A 209 37.19 13.29 -23.89
N ILE A 210 38.21 13.28 -24.77
CA ILE A 210 39.46 12.55 -24.55
C ILE A 210 40.20 13.12 -23.33
N GLN A 211 40.31 14.45 -23.21
CA GLN A 211 40.94 15.09 -22.04
C GLN A 211 40.20 14.76 -20.74
N ASN A 212 38.86 14.82 -20.75
CA ASN A 212 38.05 14.49 -19.57
C ASN A 212 38.20 13.01 -19.18
N LYS A 213 38.26 12.08 -20.14
CA LYS A 213 38.52 10.66 -19.88
C LYS A 213 39.94 10.42 -19.34
N ALA A 214 40.95 11.11 -19.88
CA ALA A 214 42.32 11.02 -19.40
C ALA A 214 42.47 11.57 -17.96
N ALA A 215 41.82 12.69 -17.66
CA ALA A 215 41.78 13.27 -16.31
C ALA A 215 41.06 12.35 -15.31
N ALA A 216 39.93 11.75 -15.71
CA ALA A 216 39.22 10.77 -14.90
C ALA A 216 40.05 9.49 -14.64
N ALA A 217 40.77 9.00 -15.65
CA ALA A 217 41.66 7.85 -15.52
C ALA A 217 42.87 8.14 -14.61
N ALA A 218 43.47 9.33 -14.71
CA ALA A 218 44.57 9.75 -13.83
C ALA A 218 44.11 9.92 -12.37
N ALA A 219 42.91 10.46 -12.15
CA ALA A 219 42.31 10.55 -10.82
C ALA A 219 42.02 9.16 -10.23
N ALA A 220 41.51 8.22 -11.04
CA ALA A 220 41.30 6.84 -10.63
C ALA A 220 42.61 6.11 -10.30
N ALA A 221 43.67 6.31 -11.10
CA ALA A 221 44.99 5.74 -10.85
C ALA A 221 45.63 6.28 -9.55
N THR A 222 45.46 7.58 -9.27
CA THR A 222 45.95 8.23 -8.04
C THR A 222 45.16 7.78 -6.81
N ALA A 223 43.85 7.57 -6.94
CA ALA A 223 43.04 6.97 -5.88
C ALA A 223 43.41 5.50 -5.62
N SER A 224 43.82 4.74 -6.64
CA SER A 224 44.26 3.36 -6.45
C SER A 224 45.68 3.22 -5.86
N SER A 225 46.57 4.22 -6.02
CA SER A 225 47.92 4.18 -5.42
C SER A 225 47.97 4.71 -3.99
N SER A 226 46.97 5.48 -3.55
CA SER A 226 46.83 5.93 -2.15
C SER A 226 46.21 4.89 -1.21
N LEU A 227 45.80 3.73 -1.73
CA LEU A 227 45.27 2.59 -0.96
C LEU A 227 46.32 1.52 -0.62
N SER A 228 47.58 1.67 -1.05
CA SER A 228 48.67 0.73 -0.74
C SER A 228 49.60 1.17 0.41
N SER A 229 49.28 2.25 1.14
CA SER A 229 50.12 2.77 2.24
C SER A 229 49.46 2.78 3.63
N SER A 230 48.28 2.17 3.81
CA SER A 230 47.62 2.06 5.11
C SER A 230 47.19 0.63 5.42
N SER A 231 48.16 -0.21 5.75
CA SER A 231 47.94 -1.43 6.53
C SER A 231 47.64 -1.07 7.99
N SER A 232 46.38 -0.75 8.31
CA SER A 232 45.85 -0.91 9.68
C SER A 232 44.34 -0.64 9.72
N SER A 233 43.66 -1.42 10.56
CA SER A 233 42.26 -1.31 10.97
C SER A 233 41.21 -2.01 10.10
N LEU A 234 41.00 -3.28 10.46
CA LEU A 234 39.79 -4.06 10.21
C LEU A 234 38.53 -3.31 10.67
N GLN A 235 37.63 -2.95 9.74
CA GLN A 235 36.16 -3.04 9.88
C GLN A 235 35.45 -2.45 8.64
N PRO A 236 34.55 -3.19 7.95
CA PRO A 236 33.75 -2.63 6.88
C PRO A 236 32.40 -2.06 7.39
N PRO A 237 32.04 -0.80 7.09
CA PRO A 237 30.70 -0.28 7.30
C PRO A 237 29.76 -0.72 6.16
N THR A 238 28.75 -1.53 6.49
CA THR A 238 27.69 -1.92 5.55
C THR A 238 26.68 -0.79 5.37
N LYS A 239 26.80 -0.02 4.29
CA LYS A 239 25.72 0.85 3.79
C LYS A 239 24.92 0.14 2.70
N LYS A 240 23.68 -0.23 3.04
CA LYS A 240 22.68 -0.79 2.14
C LYS A 240 22.32 0.21 1.04
N ARG A 241 22.46 -0.18 -0.23
CA ARG A 241 21.80 0.46 -1.38
C ARG A 241 20.38 -0.09 -1.52
N PRO A 242 19.38 0.71 -1.91
CA PRO A 242 18.08 0.22 -2.30
C PRO A 242 18.12 -0.28 -3.76
N GLY A 243 17.58 -1.47 -4.02
CA GLY A 243 17.24 -1.92 -5.38
C GLY A 243 17.84 -3.26 -5.83
N ARG A 244 17.24 -4.38 -5.39
CA ARG A 244 16.89 -5.53 -6.26
C ARG A 244 16.07 -6.57 -5.47
N PRO A 245 14.91 -7.03 -5.96
CA PRO A 245 14.22 -8.17 -5.36
C PRO A 245 14.96 -9.48 -5.72
N PRO A 246 15.08 -10.45 -4.79
CA PRO A 246 15.72 -11.73 -5.07
C PRO A 246 14.82 -12.62 -5.93
N LYS A 247 15.43 -13.29 -6.92
CA LYS A 247 14.79 -14.32 -7.74
C LYS A 247 14.52 -15.57 -6.89
N ASN A 248 13.29 -16.05 -6.95
CA ASN A 248 12.82 -17.33 -6.42
C ASN A 248 13.76 -18.49 -6.81
N LYS A 249 14.07 -19.37 -5.85
CA LYS A 249 14.45 -20.76 -6.11
C LYS A 249 13.24 -21.67 -5.77
N PRO A 250 13.04 -22.77 -6.51
CA PRO A 250 11.89 -23.63 -6.37
C PRO A 250 12.01 -24.54 -5.14
N LEU A 251 10.84 -24.98 -4.67
CA LEU A 251 10.63 -25.97 -3.61
C LEU A 251 11.39 -27.28 -3.87
N GLN A 252 11.84 -27.88 -2.76
CA GLN A 252 11.79 -29.33 -2.55
C GLN A 252 10.89 -29.60 -1.36
#